data_AF-A0A916JG47-F1
#
_entry.id   AF-A0A916JG47-F1
#
_cell.length_a   1.000
_cell.length_b   1.000
_cell.length_c   1.000
_cell.angle_alpha   90.00
_cell.angle_beta   90.00
_cell.angle_gamma   90.00
#
_symmetry.space_group_name_H-M   'P 1'
#
loop_
_entity.id
_entity.type
_entity.pdbx_description
1 polymer ?
#
loop_
_entity_poly.entity_id
_entity_poly.type
_entity_poly.pdbx_seq_one_letter_code
_entity_poly.pdbx_strand_id
1 'polypeptide(L)'
;MHLYKIILSYDGVNSIINNGANASDYSFEYYLRDHLGNTRMVMNEVGTIVQETEYFAFGLAIPRTVGKNKYTFLGKEKQPETNWIDLQARFFDPTIGRFMVIEGQAENLGGEVKHKVL
;
A
#
# COMPACT_ATOMS: atom_id res chain seq x y z
N MET A 1 -17.82 18.40 -14.07
CA MET A 1 -17.37 17.15 -13.42
C MET A 1 -15.98 16.87 -13.97
N HIS A 2 -14.93 17.17 -13.21
CA HIS A 2 -13.55 17.17 -13.74
C HIS A 2 -13.04 15.73 -13.82
N LEU A 3 -12.81 15.25 -15.05
CA LEU A 3 -12.13 14.00 -15.34
C LEU A 3 -10.63 14.17 -15.07
N TYR A 4 -10.14 13.66 -13.96
CA TYR A 4 -8.70 13.47 -13.76
C TYR A 4 -8.29 12.27 -14.62
N LYS A 5 -7.53 12.54 -15.69
CA LYS A 5 -6.91 11.52 -16.53
C LYS A 5 -5.84 10.81 -15.68
N ILE A 6 -6.22 9.71 -15.04
CA ILE A 6 -5.28 8.85 -14.32
C ILE A 6 -4.41 8.17 -15.39
N ILE A 7 -3.15 8.56 -15.45
CA ILE A 7 -2.12 7.79 -16.17
C ILE A 7 -1.88 6.56 -15.30
N LEU A 8 -2.51 5.44 -15.67
CA LEU A 8 -2.30 4.14 -15.05
C LEU A 8 -1.04 3.54 -15.66
N SER A 9 -0.02 3.28 -14.85
CA SER A 9 1.08 2.40 -15.25
C SER A 9 0.63 0.97 -14.99
N TYR A 10 0.73 0.09 -15.99
CA TYR A 10 0.55 -1.33 -15.78
C TYR A 10 1.89 -1.92 -15.32
N ASP A 11 2.08 -2.06 -14.02
CA ASP A 11 3.32 -2.59 -13.44
C ASP A 11 3.35 -4.13 -13.36
N GLY A 12 2.29 -4.84 -13.78
CA GLY A 12 2.28 -6.30 -13.92
C GLY A 12 2.57 -7.10 -12.64
N VAL A 13 2.52 -6.48 -11.46
CA VAL A 13 2.80 -7.16 -10.19
C VAL A 13 1.60 -8.03 -9.83
N ASN A 14 1.79 -9.35 -9.89
CA ASN A 14 0.81 -10.35 -9.47
C ASN A 14 1.02 -10.69 -7.99
N SER A 15 -0.05 -10.75 -7.18
CA SER A 15 0.02 -11.43 -5.88
C SER A 15 -0.47 -12.87 -6.01
N ILE A 16 0.19 -13.81 -5.34
CA ILE A 16 -0.23 -15.21 -5.26
C ILE A 16 -0.99 -15.38 -3.95
N ILE A 17 -2.28 -15.72 -4.01
CA ILE A 17 -3.09 -16.03 -2.83
C ILE A 17 -3.23 -17.54 -2.73
N ASN A 18 -2.82 -18.12 -1.60
CA ASN A 18 -3.09 -19.51 -1.25
C ASN A 18 -4.52 -19.63 -0.72
N ASN A 19 -5.41 -20.30 -1.46
CA ASN A 19 -6.80 -20.47 -1.06
C ASN A 19 -7.10 -21.82 -0.37
N GLY A 20 -6.10 -22.69 -0.19
CA GLY A 20 -6.29 -24.03 0.39
C GLY A 20 -5.01 -24.70 0.92
N ALA A 21 -5.16 -25.92 1.45
CA ALA A 21 -4.07 -26.75 2.00
C ALA A 21 -3.22 -27.46 0.93
N ASN A 22 -3.64 -27.40 -0.34
CA ASN A 22 -2.96 -28.04 -1.48
C ASN A 22 -2.28 -26.97 -2.36
N ALA A 23 -1.09 -27.28 -2.87
CA ALA A 23 -0.27 -26.39 -3.71
C ALA A 23 -0.83 -26.15 -5.14
N SER A 24 -2.13 -26.33 -5.35
CA SER A 24 -2.81 -26.15 -6.65
C SER A 24 -3.93 -25.11 -6.61
N ASP A 25 -4.30 -24.58 -5.43
CA ASP A 25 -5.32 -23.55 -5.27
C ASP A 25 -4.69 -22.15 -5.14
N TYR A 26 -4.08 -21.68 -6.23
CA TYR A 26 -3.57 -20.32 -6.33
C TYR A 26 -4.58 -19.43 -7.06
N SER A 27 -4.78 -18.21 -6.56
CA SER A 27 -5.44 -17.15 -7.32
C SER A 27 -4.54 -15.92 -7.43
N PHE A 28 -4.57 -15.28 -8.59
CA PHE A 28 -3.83 -14.07 -8.89
C PHE A 28 -4.69 -12.82 -8.69
N GLU A 29 -4.08 -11.78 -8.13
CA GLU A 29 -4.60 -10.42 -8.18
C GLU A 29 -3.64 -9.49 -8.94
N TYR A 30 -4.22 -8.57 -9.71
CA TYR A 30 -3.52 -7.56 -10.50
C TYR A 30 -3.71 -6.17 -9.90
N TYR A 31 -2.61 -5.46 -9.71
CA TYR A 31 -2.58 -4.16 -9.04
C TYR A 31 -2.40 -3.04 -10.05
N LEU A 32 -3.33 -2.09 -10.06
CA LEU A 32 -3.25 -0.92 -10.91
C LEU A 32 -2.77 0.26 -10.08
N ARG A 33 -1.63 0.80 -10.49
CA ARG A 33 -0.94 1.88 -9.80
C ARG A 33 -0.95 3.15 -10.63
N ASP A 34 -0.99 4.27 -9.93
CA ASP A 34 -0.72 5.56 -10.57
C ASP A 34 0.79 5.84 -10.66
N HIS A 35 1.14 6.94 -11.32
CA HIS A 35 2.53 7.40 -11.47
C HIS A 35 3.31 7.64 -10.17
N LEU A 36 2.65 7.74 -9.00
CA LEU A 36 3.31 7.89 -7.70
C LEU A 36 3.41 6.55 -6.96
N GLY A 37 2.94 5.46 -7.58
CA GLY A 37 2.94 4.12 -7.00
C GLY A 37 1.77 3.84 -6.06
N ASN A 38 0.72 4.68 -6.05
CA ASN A 38 -0.47 4.39 -5.25
C ASN A 38 -1.29 3.29 -5.91
N THR A 39 -1.63 2.23 -5.17
CA THR A 39 -2.57 1.21 -5.65
C THR A 39 -3.98 1.78 -5.68
N ARG A 40 -4.52 2.05 -6.87
CA ARG A 40 -5.86 2.62 -7.09
C ARG A 40 -6.92 1.54 -7.24
N MET A 41 -6.55 0.39 -7.81
CA MET A 41 -7.48 -0.70 -8.08
C MET A 41 -6.75 -2.04 -7.98
N VAL A 42 -7.45 -3.06 -7.52
CA VAL A 42 -7.02 -4.46 -7.53
C VAL A 42 -8.10 -5.28 -8.23
N MET A 43 -7.70 -6.12 -9.17
CA MET A 43 -8.59 -6.99 -9.93
C MET A 43 -8.18 -8.46 -9.79
N ASN A 44 -9.15 -9.38 -9.84
CA ASN A 44 -8.86 -10.82 -9.90
C ASN A 44 -8.56 -11.30 -11.33
N GLU A 45 -8.22 -12.59 -11.47
CA GLU A 45 -7.99 -13.30 -12.75
C GLU A 45 -9.05 -13.13 -13.82
N VAL A 46 -10.30 -12.91 -13.42
CA VAL A 46 -11.43 -12.79 -14.34
C VAL A 46 -11.76 -11.31 -14.63
N GLY A 47 -10.91 -10.38 -14.18
CA GLY A 47 -11.07 -8.94 -14.38
C GLY A 47 -12.12 -8.28 -13.47
N THR A 48 -12.57 -8.96 -12.42
CA THR A 48 -13.47 -8.37 -11.43
C THR A 48 -12.69 -7.49 -10.46
N ILE A 49 -13.18 -6.28 -10.20
CA ILE A 49 -12.59 -5.36 -9.21
C ILE A 49 -12.84 -5.92 -7.81
N VAL A 50 -11.76 -6.24 -7.08
CA VAL A 50 -11.80 -6.73 -5.69
C VAL A 50 -11.42 -5.64 -4.68
N GLN A 51 -10.78 -4.56 -5.13
CA GLN A 51 -10.51 -3.38 -4.32
C GLN A 51 -10.44 -2.14 -5.21
N GLU A 52 -11.00 -1.03 -4.76
CA GLU A 52 -10.90 0.26 -5.43
C GLU A 52 -10.81 1.37 -4.38
N THR A 53 -9.75 2.18 -4.49
CA THR A 53 -9.42 3.21 -3.51
C THR A 53 -8.94 4.47 -4.22
N GLU A 54 -9.65 5.57 -3.98
CA GLU A 54 -9.16 6.91 -4.30
C GLU A 54 -8.35 7.46 -3.11
N TYR A 55 -7.47 8.43 -3.35
CA TYR A 55 -6.64 9.05 -2.31
C TYR A 55 -6.68 10.56 -2.48
N PHE A 56 -6.82 11.28 -1.36
CA PHE A 56 -6.48 12.69 -1.29
C PHE A 56 -4.96 12.90 -1.47
N ALA A 57 -4.54 14.15 -1.65
CA ALA A 57 -3.15 14.50 -1.94
C ALA A 57 -2.12 13.92 -0.94
N PHE A 58 -2.50 13.82 0.34
CA PHE A 58 -1.64 13.30 1.41
C PHE A 58 -1.92 11.83 1.77
N GLY A 59 -2.57 11.07 0.89
CA GLY A 59 -2.74 9.63 1.06
C GLY A 59 -3.91 9.20 1.94
N LEU A 60 -4.75 10.14 2.39
CA LEU A 60 -6.01 9.77 3.03
C LEU A 60 -6.90 9.04 2.03
N ALA A 61 -7.22 7.79 2.35
CA ALA A 61 -7.94 6.88 1.47
C ALA A 61 -9.45 7.17 1.48
N ILE A 62 -10.05 7.13 0.29
CA ILE A 62 -11.48 7.15 0.02
C ILE A 62 -11.83 5.79 -0.60
N PRO A 63 -12.22 4.78 0.20
CA PRO A 63 -12.52 3.46 -0.33
C PRO A 63 -13.83 3.48 -1.11
N ARG A 64 -13.81 2.98 -2.35
CA ARG A 64 -15.00 2.67 -3.15
C ARG A 64 -15.41 1.21 -2.97
N THR A 65 -14.42 0.31 -3.00
CA THR A 65 -14.56 -1.11 -2.74
C THR A 65 -13.48 -1.55 -1.77
N VAL A 66 -13.87 -2.15 -0.64
CA VAL A 66 -12.94 -2.61 0.40
C VAL A 66 -12.41 -3.99 0.04
N GLY A 67 -11.09 -4.11 -0.05
CA GLY A 67 -10.38 -5.37 -0.27
C GLY A 67 -9.40 -5.68 0.85
N LYS A 68 -8.60 -6.74 0.66
CA LYS A 68 -7.64 -7.24 1.65
C LYS A 68 -6.23 -6.67 1.47
N ASN A 69 -5.99 -5.88 0.43
CA ASN A 69 -4.65 -5.37 0.14
C ASN A 69 -4.25 -4.25 1.12
N LYS A 70 -3.15 -4.47 1.84
CA LYS A 70 -2.54 -3.51 2.77
C LYS A 70 -1.58 -2.54 2.11
N TYR A 71 -1.03 -2.86 0.94
CA TYR A 71 -0.06 -2.03 0.22
C TYR A 71 -0.77 -1.03 -0.70
N THR A 72 -0.98 0.18 -0.18
CA THR A 72 -1.93 1.15 -0.73
C THR A 72 -1.22 2.40 -1.23
N PHE A 73 -1.13 3.44 -0.42
CA PHE A 73 -0.46 4.70 -0.76
C PHE A 73 1.05 4.53 -0.87
N LEU A 74 1.66 5.07 -1.93
CA LEU A 74 3.09 4.94 -2.28
C LEU A 74 3.60 3.48 -2.32
N GLY A 75 2.68 2.53 -2.49
CA GLY A 75 2.95 1.09 -2.41
C GLY A 75 3.43 0.63 -1.02
N LYS A 76 3.09 1.37 0.04
CA LYS A 76 3.51 1.11 1.41
C LYS A 76 2.39 0.48 2.23
N GLU A 77 2.80 -0.26 3.25
CA GLU A 77 1.85 -0.96 4.11
C GLU A 77 1.09 0.04 4.99
N LYS A 78 -0.23 -0.12 5.03
CA LYS A 78 -1.11 0.57 5.94
C LYS A 78 -1.33 -0.29 7.18
N GLN A 79 -1.03 0.25 8.36
CA GLN A 79 -1.25 -0.41 9.64
C GLN A 79 -2.76 -0.43 9.98
N PRO A 80 -3.36 -1.60 10.25
CA PRO A 80 -4.81 -1.71 10.45
C PRO A 80 -5.31 -1.05 11.75
N GLU A 81 -4.47 -1.00 12.79
CA GLU A 81 -4.85 -0.46 14.10
C GLU A 81 -4.89 1.07 14.11
N THR A 82 -3.94 1.72 13.43
CA THR A 82 -3.75 3.18 13.47
C THR A 82 -4.11 3.88 12.17
N ASN A 83 -4.24 3.14 11.07
CA ASN A 83 -4.33 3.67 9.71
C ASN A 83 -3.08 4.44 9.23
N TRP A 84 -1.97 4.36 9.96
CA TRP A 84 -0.71 4.97 9.55
C TRP A 84 -0.03 4.20 8.43
N ILE A 85 0.78 4.92 7.68
CA ILE A 85 1.54 4.41 6.55
C ILE A 85 2.97 4.16 7.02
N ASP A 86 3.44 2.94 6.84
CA ASP A 86 4.80 2.54 7.18
C ASP A 86 5.76 2.95 6.05
N LEU A 87 6.49 4.04 6.25
CA LEU A 87 7.54 4.52 5.35
C LEU A 87 8.93 4.04 5.80
N GLN A 88 9.01 2.86 6.42
CA GLN A 88 10.20 2.19 6.96
C GLN A 88 10.84 2.94 8.13
N ALA A 89 11.43 4.12 7.86
CA ALA A 89 12.11 4.91 8.88
C ALA A 89 11.15 5.67 9.79
N ARG A 90 9.93 5.98 9.31
CA ARG A 90 8.92 6.75 10.05
C ARG A 90 7.52 6.29 9.70
N PHE A 91 6.63 6.31 10.69
CA PHE A 91 5.19 6.26 10.44
C PHE A 91 4.68 7.63 10.00
N PHE A 92 3.82 7.63 8.99
CA PHE A 92 3.17 8.80 8.45
C PHE A 92 1.66 8.70 8.66
N ASP A 93 1.07 9.77 9.20
CA ASP A 93 -0.37 9.87 9.39
C ASP A 93 -0.99 10.62 8.19
N PRO A 94 -1.76 9.93 7.34
CA PRO A 94 -2.39 10.55 6.18
C PRO A 94 -3.56 11.47 6.53
N THR A 95 -4.12 11.39 7.74
CA THR A 95 -5.25 12.23 8.16
C THR A 95 -4.83 13.68 8.37
N ILE A 96 -3.64 13.88 8.93
CA ILE A 96 -3.02 15.19 9.18
C ILE A 96 -1.90 15.53 8.19
N GLY A 97 -1.47 14.57 7.39
CA GLY A 97 -0.41 14.73 6.39
C GLY A 97 0.97 14.95 6.99
N ARG A 98 1.31 14.29 8.10
CA ARG A 98 2.57 14.50 8.85
C ARG A 98 3.19 13.19 9.32
N PHE A 99 4.51 13.23 9.51
CA PHE A 99 5.23 12.15 10.19
C PHE A 99 4.96 12.19 11.70
N MET A 100 4.89 11.00 12.31
CA MET A 100 4.66 10.86 13.76
C MET A 100 5.91 11.13 14.59
N VAL A 101 7.08 11.26 13.96
CA VAL A 101 8.37 11.42 14.63
C VAL A 101 9.21 12.48 13.91
N ILE A 102 9.91 13.30 14.69
CA ILE A 102 10.88 14.29 14.21
C ILE A 102 12.12 13.56 13.67
N GLU A 103 12.65 14.04 12.55
CA GLU A 103 13.72 13.38 11.78
C GLU A 103 14.91 12.88 12.62
N GLY A 104 15.38 13.66 13.60
CA GLY A 104 16.52 13.29 14.46
C GLY A 104 16.29 12.13 15.44
N GLN A 105 15.08 11.56 15.52
CA GLN A 105 14.78 10.38 16.34
C GLN A 105 14.38 9.15 15.51
N ALA A 106 14.22 9.30 14.18
CA ALA A 106 13.80 8.22 13.30
C ALA A 106 14.82 7.05 13.28
N GLU A 107 16.11 7.35 13.39
CA GLU A 107 17.21 6.37 13.43
C GLU A 107 17.18 5.46 14.66
N ASN A 108 16.55 5.88 15.76
CA ASN A 108 16.45 5.09 16.99
C ASN A 108 15.21 4.18 17.04
N LEU A 109 14.29 4.35 16.08
CA LEU A 109 13.04 3.58 16.01
C LEU A 109 13.10 2.45 15.00
N GLY A 110 14.00 2.55 14.01
CA GLY A 110 14.41 1.41 13.20
C GLY A 110 15.42 0.60 13.98
N GLY A 111 15.01 -0.53 14.56
CA GLY A 111 15.90 -1.44 15.28
C GLY A 111 17.04 -1.96 14.41
N GLU A 112 18.14 -1.22 14.36
CA GLU A 112 19.38 -1.64 13.75
C GLU A 112 20.13 -2.53 14.77
N VAL A 113 20.19 -3.84 14.50
CA VAL A 113 21.20 -4.70 15.12
C VAL A 113 22.54 -4.21 14.58
N LYS A 114 23.17 -3.28 15.30
CA LYS A 114 24.53 -2.87 15.02
C LYS A 114 25.41 -4.09 15.27
N HIS A 115 25.75 -4.80 14.20
CA HIS A 115 26.88 -5.73 14.21
C HIS A 115 28.12 -4.90 14.54
N LYS A 116 28.47 -4.87 15.83
CA LYS A 116 29.73 -4.32 16.31
C LYS A 116 30.82 -5.30 15.90
N VAL A 117 31.43 -5.06 14.75
CA VAL A 117 32.73 -5.66 14.43
C VAL A 117 33.74 -4.99 15.37
N LEU A 118 34.30 -5.78 16.29
CA LEU A 118 35.46 -5.44 17.10
C LEU A 118 36.73 -5.48 16.24
#